data_AF-A0A446C9Y2-F1
#
_entry.id   AF-A0A446C9Y2-F1
#
_cell.length_a   1.000
_cell.length_b   1.000
_cell.length_c   1.000
_cell.angle_alpha   90.00
_cell.angle_beta   90.00
_cell.angle_gamma   90.00
#
_symmetry.space_group_name_H-M   'P 1'
#
loop_
_entity.id
_entity.type
_entity.pdbx_description
1 polymer ?
#
loop_
_entity_poly.entity_id
_entity_poly.type
_entity_poly.pdbx_seq_one_letter_code
_entity_poly.pdbx_strand_id
1 'polypeptide(L)' 'MSQGFDGVRPASESSIEIGFFHDGRHCVERIRAKPTAANLKRAAERRAAILEAIARGEFDYDAEFPKRGRAAKPSQGSA' A
#
# COMPACT_ATOMS: atom_id res chain seq x y z
N MET A 1 -17.62 15.44 -3.88
CA MET A 1 -16.43 15.41 -2.99
C MET A 1 -15.31 14.75 -3.77
N SER A 2 -14.13 15.36 -3.78
CA SER A 2 -13.05 15.25 -4.78
C SER A 2 -12.63 13.82 -5.15
N GLN A 3 -13.07 13.33 -6.30
CA GLN A 3 -12.72 12.03 -6.86
C GLN A 3 -11.55 12.20 -7.84
N GLY A 4 -10.41 12.67 -7.34
CA GLY A 4 -9.18 12.82 -8.12
C GLY A 4 -8.08 12.01 -7.50
N PHE A 5 -8.04 10.68 -7.77
CA PHE A 5 -7.01 9.71 -7.35
C PHE A 5 -6.22 10.13 -6.09
N ASP A 6 -6.93 10.43 -5.00
CA ASP A 6 -6.36 11.15 -3.84
C ASP A 6 -5.34 10.24 -3.15
N GLY A 7 -4.05 10.44 -3.42
CA GLY A 7 -2.97 9.66 -2.81
C GLY A 7 -2.21 8.71 -3.73
N VAL A 8 -2.65 8.43 -4.97
CA VAL A 8 -1.79 7.66 -5.92
C VAL A 8 -0.91 8.64 -6.67
N ARG A 9 0.41 8.55 -6.49
CA ARG A 9 1.38 9.45 -7.14
C ARG A 9 2.53 8.66 -7.78
N PRO A 10 3.00 9.05 -8.96
CA PRO A 10 4.26 8.53 -9.48
C PRO A 10 5.40 9.02 -8.59
N ALA A 11 6.08 8.10 -7.92
CA ALA A 11 7.23 8.40 -7.06
C ALA A 11 8.50 8.62 -7.88
N SER A 12 8.66 7.82 -8.94
CA SER A 12 9.82 7.83 -9.84
C SER A 12 9.44 7.19 -11.17
N GLU A 13 10.34 7.24 -12.16
CA GLU A 13 10.15 6.65 -13.50
C GLU A 13 9.82 5.15 -13.50
N SER A 14 10.05 4.46 -12.38
CA SER A 14 9.76 3.03 -12.20
C SER A 14 9.02 2.69 -10.90
N SER A 15 8.46 3.69 -10.21
CA SER A 15 7.83 3.50 -8.90
C SER A 15 6.55 4.32 -8.75
N ILE A 16 5.51 3.71 -8.17
CA ILE A 16 4.24 4.35 -7.83
C ILE A 16 4.10 4.33 -6.30
N GLU A 17 3.80 5.48 -5.72
CA GLU A 17 3.43 5.62 -4.32
C GLU A 17 1.92 5.68 -4.17
N ILE A 18 1.40 5.00 -3.14
CA ILE A 18 0.01 5.08 -2.71
C ILE A 18 -0.01 5.60 -1.29
N GLY A 19 -0.51 6.81 -1.11
CA GLY A 19 -0.85 7.43 0.16
C GLY A 19 -2.29 7.11 0.56
N PHE A 20 -2.48 6.67 1.80
CA PHE A 20 -3.78 6.49 2.43
C PHE A 20 -3.71 6.84 3.91
N PHE A 21 -4.85 7.18 4.50
CA PHE A 21 -4.97 7.40 5.93
C PHE A 21 -5.51 6.13 6.57
N HIS A 22 -4.82 5.65 7.59
CA HIS A 22 -5.22 4.51 8.42
C HIS A 22 -5.00 4.88 9.88
N ASP A 23 -6.02 4.74 10.72
CA ASP A 23 -5.94 5.00 12.17
C ASP A 23 -5.35 6.39 12.53
N GLY A 24 -5.75 7.43 11.78
CA GLY A 24 -5.24 8.79 11.97
C GLY A 24 -3.78 9.00 11.54
N ARG A 25 -3.12 7.99 10.96
CA ARG A 25 -1.76 8.08 10.41
C ARG A 25 -1.81 8.10 8.89
N HIS A 26 -1.00 8.97 8.31
CA HIS A 26 -0.78 8.96 6.86
C HIS A 26 0.28 7.90 6.52
N CYS A 27 -0.16 6.83 5.87
CA CYS A 27 0.70 5.75 5.38
C CYS A 27 0.96 5.96 3.88
N VAL A 28 2.24 5.91 3.48
CA VAL A 28 2.65 6.00 2.08
C VAL A 28 3.41 4.74 1.73
N GLU A 29 2.92 4.01 0.73
CA GLU A 29 3.49 2.73 0.32
C GLU A 29 4.03 2.79 -1.11
N ARG A 30 5.20 2.18 -1.32
CA ARG A 30 5.96 2.22 -2.57
C ARG A 30 5.82 0.91 -3.34
N ILE A 31 5.11 0.97 -4.45
CA ILE A 31 5.02 -0.13 -5.41
C ILE A 31 6.12 0.04 -6.46
N ARG A 32 7.00 -0.97 -6.57
CA ARG A 32 7.96 -1.10 -7.68
C ARG A 32 7.22 -1.46 -8.96
N ALA A 33 6.58 -0.47 -9.57
CA ALA A 33 5.89 -0.60 -10.83
C ALA A 33 6.10 0.70 -11.62
N LYS A 34 6.37 0.57 -12.93
CA LYS A 34 6.41 1.74 -13.81
C LYS A 34 5.06 2.48 -13.74
N PRO A 35 5.04 3.81 -13.59
CA PRO A 35 3.82 4.62 -13.54
C PRO A 35 3.15 4.70 -14.91
N THR A 36 2.70 3.54 -15.41
CA THR A 36 1.90 3.40 -16.63
C THR A 36 0.43 3.47 -16.28
N ALA A 37 -0.43 3.86 -17.23
CA ALA A 37 -1.87 3.97 -16.99
C ALA A 37 -2.50 2.69 -16.40
N ALA A 38 -2.06 1.51 -16.85
CA ALA A 38 -2.50 0.23 -16.31
C ALA A 38 -2.09 0.02 -14.84
N ASN A 39 -0.86 0.39 -14.48
CA ASN A 39 -0.37 0.26 -13.12
C ASN A 39 -0.95 1.32 -12.19
N LEU A 40 -1.17 2.54 -12.67
CA LEU A 40 -1.89 3.59 -11.94
C LEU A 40 -3.32 3.16 -11.62
N LYS A 41 -4.02 2.53 -12.59
CA LYS A 41 -5.33 1.95 -12.35
C LYS A 41 -5.26 0.85 -11.29
N ARG A 42 -4.34 -0.11 -11.41
CA ARG A 42 -4.14 -1.15 -10.37
C ARG A 42 -3.82 -0.57 -9.00
N ALA A 43 -3.03 0.51 -8.93
CA ALA A 43 -2.71 1.19 -7.69
C ALA A 43 -3.94 1.86 -7.07
N ALA A 44 -4.78 2.50 -7.89
CA ALA A 44 -6.04 3.08 -7.45
C ALA A 44 -7.03 2.02 -6.92
N GLU A 45 -7.20 0.92 -7.66
CA GLU A 45 -8.04 -0.23 -7.23
C GLU A 45 -7.51 -0.82 -5.91
N ARG A 46 -6.19 -0.99 -5.80
CA ARG A 46 -5.58 -1.48 -4.56
C ARG A 46 -5.84 -0.53 -3.39
N ARG A 47 -5.72 0.80 -3.60
CA ARG A 47 -6.08 1.79 -2.58
C ARG A 47 -7.54 1.67 -2.15
N ALA A 48 -8.45 1.43 -3.09
CA ALA A 48 -9.87 1.22 -2.77
C ALA A 48 -10.05 -0.02 -1.89
N ALA A 49 -9.45 -1.15 -2.25
CA ALA A 49 -9.50 -2.38 -1.45
C ALA A 49 -8.94 -2.19 -0.03
N ILE A 50 -7.85 -1.43 0.12
CA ILE A 50 -7.29 -1.07 1.43
C ILE A 50 -8.31 -0.28 2.24
N LEU A 51 -8.92 0.77 1.67
CA LEU A 51 -9.91 1.57 2.36
C LEU A 51 -11.13 0.75 2.78
N GLU A 52 -11.58 -0.19 1.94
CA GLU A 52 -12.67 -1.11 2.27
C GLU A 52 -12.29 -2.04 3.42
N ALA A 53 -11.07 -2.60 3.39
CA ALA A 53 -10.56 -3.44 4.48
C ALA A 53 -10.41 -2.63 5.79
N ILE A 54 -9.99 -1.36 5.72
CA ILE A 54 -9.87 -0.47 6.88
C ILE A 54 -11.25 -0.17 7.44
N ALA A 55 -12.22 0.14 6.57
CA ALA A 55 -13.60 0.40 6.96
C ALA A 55 -14.24 -0.83 7.62
N ARG A 56 -13.84 -2.04 7.19
CA ARG A 56 -14.26 -3.31 7.78
C ARG A 56 -13.50 -3.65 9.08
N GLY A 57 -12.37 -2.99 9.35
CA GLY A 57 -11.51 -3.25 10.51
C GLY A 57 -10.62 -4.49 10.35
N GLU A 58 -10.48 -5.01 9.13
CA GLU A 58 -9.70 -6.22 8.81
C GLU A 58 -8.45 -5.91 7.99
N PHE A 59 -8.14 -4.63 7.78
CA PHE A 59 -6.94 -4.24 7.06
C PHE A 59 -5.69 -4.51 7.89
N ASP A 60 -4.85 -5.41 7.39
CA ASP A 60 -3.54 -5.70 7.96
C ASP A 60 -2.45 -5.23 7.01
N TYR A 61 -1.77 -4.15 7.40
CA TYR A 61 -0.75 -3.49 6.59
C TYR A 61 0.42 -4.42 6.26
N ASP A 62 0.85 -5.25 7.23
CA ASP A 62 2.01 -6.13 7.07
C ASP A 62 1.69 -7.29 6.12
N ALA A 63 0.46 -7.80 6.17
CA ALA A 63 -0.04 -8.83 5.27
C ALA A 63 -0.23 -8.34 3.82
N GLU A 64 -0.76 -7.12 3.64
CA GLU A 64 -1.00 -6.52 2.31
C GLU A 64 0.28 -6.02 1.64
N PHE A 65 1.19 -5.49 2.45
CA PHE A 65 2.48 -4.99 2.01
C PHE A 65 3.61 -5.67 2.76
N PRO A 66 3.89 -6.95 2.45
CA PRO A 66 5.06 -7.62 2.99
C PRO A 66 6.27 -6.85 2.47
N LYS A 67 6.83 -5.98 3.31
CA LYS A 67 8.07 -5.27 3.04
C LYS A 67 9.07 -6.35 2.69
N ARG A 68 9.45 -6.43 1.40
CA ARG A 68 10.60 -7.23 0.96
C ARG A 68 11.85 -6.56 1.53
N GLY A 69 12.07 -6.80 2.82
CA GLY A 69 12.94 -6.05 3.71
C GLY A 69 13.30 -6.81 4.98
N ARG A 70 12.95 -8.10 5.09
CA ARG A 70 13.83 -9.14 5.60
C ARG A 70 13.15 -10.47 5.37
N ALA A 71 13.95 -11.47 5.00
CA ALA A 71 13.56 -12.86 5.11
C ALA A 71 12.79 -13.07 6.42
N ALA A 72 11.59 -13.64 6.30
CA ALA A 72 11.12 -14.53 7.32
C ALA A 72 12.27 -15.50 7.65
N LYS A 73 12.96 -15.26 8.76
CA LYS A 73 13.45 -16.38 9.54
C LYS A 73 12.28 -16.73 10.46
N PRO A 74 11.50 -17.79 10.16
CA PRO A 74 10.64 -18.34 11.19
C PRO A 74 11.55 -18.92 12.29
N SER A 75 11.14 -18.84 13.56
CA SER A 75 11.67 -19.60 14.72
C SER A 75 13.13 -19.25 15.16
N GLN A 76 13.57 -19.21 16.43
CA GLN A 76 13.14 -19.79 17.70
C GLN A 76 14.00 -19.17 18.85
N GLY A 77 13.50 -19.12 20.09
CA GLY A 77 14.34 -19.22 21.30
C GLY A 77 14.33 -18.02 22.27
N SER A 78 13.30 -17.94 23.11
CA SER A 78 13.46 -17.47 24.49
C SER A 78 13.84 -18.66 25.36
N ALA A 79 14.91 -18.51 26.16
CA ALA A 79 15.29 -19.20 27.40
C ALA A 79 16.81 -19.39 27.46
#